data_AF-A0A511AWK5-F1
#
_entry.id   AF-A0A511AWK5-F1
#
_cell.length_a   1.000
_cell.length_b   1.000
_cell.length_c   1.000
_cell.angle_alpha   90.00
_cell.angle_beta   90.00
_cell.angle_gamma   90.00
#
_symmetry.space_group_name_H-M   'P 1'
#
loop_
_entity.id
_entity.type
_entity.pdbx_description
1 polymer ?
#
loop_
_entity_poly.entity_id
_entity_poly.type
_entity_poly.pdbx_seq_one_letter_code
_entity_poly.pdbx_strand_id
1 'polypeptide(L)'
;MQRQLERLQKVVQGRNEKIEISVILFVDETNGHIEIPEELNCIIFRCKSDDVKDYGIVTDPNHNIFWYSNDIPAIILAINNPEYNYYVMLEYDVVINKNIEEIIYLAKKNHIDFLAHPISCSNQSWAWKGTCVDYYEESDFVKYLNCFALFSREALLWVMKRRLYFSNLIREGKLNIFPNAEAFVATELLKKGFTLANLSDFGPVPHYDWSPSWLEDDLALFSEDAFIHPVSGKEKYISTTDFSHPFDYFNHNSFLYKRIMRLPDEMLPALYEKLRSVASVDQLQKLRSDMIIHMSNEGRARYGLDVVSIGRNCAAWQSSTGQDSHSENEACDVLNHIPNGHYSFHTVAEEHPWWMVDLGEIKFVNVMKVYNRNFIPDRAFGIQLFSSKDKKDWILCDYHRLDSPFEGLNGTPLFLEVYNEVRYLKLILPYYGCLNLDHIDIIGKIFS
;
A
#
# COMPACT_ATOMS: atom_id res chain seq x y z
N MET A 1 2.10 -15.24 -9.24
CA MET A 1 2.48 -15.90 -10.52
C MET A 1 1.27 -16.11 -11.43
N GLN A 2 0.32 -17.00 -11.13
CA GLN A 2 -0.86 -17.26 -11.99
C GLN A 2 -1.59 -15.98 -12.44
N ARG A 3 -1.90 -15.10 -11.48
CA ARG A 3 -2.54 -13.81 -11.75
C ARG A 3 -1.77 -12.93 -12.74
N GLN A 4 -0.45 -12.92 -12.66
CA GLN A 4 0.40 -12.12 -13.54
C GLN A 4 0.45 -12.75 -14.94
N LEU A 5 0.48 -14.07 -15.04
CA LEU A 5 0.37 -14.78 -16.31
C LEU A 5 -0.98 -14.48 -16.98
N GLU A 6 -2.09 -14.50 -16.23
CA GLU A 6 -3.42 -14.15 -16.74
C GLU A 6 -3.48 -12.69 -17.24
N ARG A 7 -2.84 -11.74 -16.55
CA ARG A 7 -2.72 -10.35 -17.02
C ARG A 7 -1.92 -10.26 -18.32
N LEU A 8 -0.77 -10.93 -18.38
CA LEU A 8 0.10 -10.94 -19.56
C LEU A 8 -0.62 -11.54 -20.77
N GLN A 9 -1.33 -12.65 -20.58
CA GLN A 9 -2.15 -13.30 -21.62
C GLN A 9 -3.30 -12.41 -22.11
N LYS A 10 -3.81 -11.47 -21.31
CA LYS A 10 -4.84 -10.51 -21.75
C LYS A 10 -4.29 -9.41 -22.66
N VAL A 11 -3.02 -9.02 -22.47
CA VAL A 11 -2.37 -7.97 -23.27
C VAL A 11 -1.60 -8.51 -24.47
N VAL A 12 -1.35 -9.82 -24.52
CA VAL A 12 -0.89 -10.57 -25.70
C VAL A 12 -2.13 -11.18 -26.35
N GLN A 13 -2.68 -10.53 -27.37
CA GLN A 13 -4.01 -10.85 -27.87
C GLN A 13 -4.00 -11.77 -29.10
N GLY A 14 -2.83 -12.04 -29.68
CA GLY A 14 -2.69 -12.77 -30.94
C GLY A 14 -3.41 -12.08 -32.10
N ARG A 15 -3.65 -10.76 -32.01
CA ARG A 15 -4.52 -10.03 -32.93
C ARG A 15 -3.79 -9.53 -34.17
N ASN A 16 -2.46 -9.47 -34.12
CA ASN A 16 -1.64 -9.08 -35.26
C ASN A 16 -1.02 -10.31 -35.93
N GLU A 17 -1.60 -10.74 -37.06
CA GLU A 17 -1.11 -11.87 -37.87
C GLU A 17 0.35 -11.72 -38.37
N LYS A 18 0.94 -10.53 -38.20
CA LYS A 18 2.33 -10.22 -38.59
C LYS A 18 3.33 -10.30 -37.45
N ILE A 19 2.91 -10.59 -36.22
CA ILE A 19 3.78 -10.66 -35.04
C ILE A 19 3.58 -12.01 -34.37
N GLU A 20 4.65 -12.79 -34.35
CA GLU A 20 4.73 -14.01 -33.55
C GLU A 20 5.20 -13.64 -32.14
N ILE A 21 4.43 -14.05 -31.12
CA ILE A 21 4.76 -13.82 -29.71
C ILE A 21 4.75 -15.14 -28.97
N SER A 22 5.84 -15.39 -28.24
CA SER A 22 5.96 -16.47 -27.27
C SER A 22 6.02 -15.89 -25.87
N VAL A 23 5.16 -16.39 -24.98
CA VAL A 23 5.16 -16.01 -23.56
C VAL A 23 5.94 -17.06 -22.78
N ILE A 24 7.02 -16.61 -22.13
CA ILE A 24 7.91 -17.45 -21.34
C ILE A 24 7.87 -17.00 -19.89
N LEU A 25 7.64 -17.94 -18.98
CA LEU A 25 7.77 -17.74 -17.55
C LEU A 25 9.23 -17.98 -17.15
N PHE A 26 9.94 -16.89 -16.83
CA PHE A 26 11.26 -16.97 -16.22
C PHE A 26 11.15 -17.29 -14.73
N VAL A 27 11.92 -18.27 -14.26
CA VAL A 27 11.98 -18.68 -12.85
C VAL A 27 13.41 -18.57 -12.35
N ASP A 28 13.62 -17.63 -11.44
CA ASP A 28 14.87 -17.48 -10.69
C ASP A 28 14.99 -18.59 -9.65
N GLU A 29 15.92 -19.53 -9.86
CA GLU A 29 16.23 -20.60 -8.91
C GLU A 29 17.62 -20.41 -8.25
N THR A 30 18.17 -19.19 -8.28
CA THR A 30 19.46 -18.88 -7.65
C THR A 30 19.42 -19.04 -6.13
N ASN A 31 18.23 -18.94 -5.53
CA ASN A 31 17.96 -19.10 -4.10
C ASN A 31 17.24 -20.41 -3.74
N GLY A 32 17.21 -21.37 -4.66
CA GLY A 32 16.56 -22.67 -4.45
C GLY A 32 15.46 -22.95 -5.48
N HIS A 33 14.99 -24.20 -5.46
CA HIS A 33 13.98 -24.66 -6.41
C HIS A 33 12.60 -24.08 -6.09
N ILE A 34 11.86 -23.69 -7.13
CA ILE A 34 10.48 -23.21 -7.02
C ILE A 34 9.56 -24.19 -7.72
N GLU A 35 8.62 -24.79 -6.98
CA GLU A 35 7.55 -25.59 -7.57
C GLU A 35 6.58 -24.68 -8.35
N ILE A 36 6.32 -25.04 -9.61
CA ILE A 36 5.41 -24.32 -10.49
C ILE A 36 4.23 -25.25 -10.76
N PRO A 37 2.99 -24.84 -10.41
CA PRO A 37 1.81 -25.67 -10.63
C PRO A 37 1.66 -26.10 -12.10
N GLU A 38 1.33 -27.39 -12.33
CA GLU A 38 1.22 -27.98 -13.68
C GLU A 38 0.11 -27.32 -14.51
N GLU A 39 -0.91 -26.75 -13.86
CA GLU A 39 -2.00 -26.01 -14.51
C GLU A 39 -1.55 -24.72 -15.21
N LEU A 40 -0.34 -24.22 -14.91
CA LEU A 40 0.26 -23.08 -15.62
C LEU A 40 0.81 -23.55 -16.97
N ASN A 41 -0.09 -23.73 -17.93
CA ASN A 41 0.21 -24.11 -19.31
C ASN A 41 1.03 -22.99 -20.02
N CYS A 42 2.32 -22.89 -19.72
CA CYS A 42 3.25 -21.90 -20.25
C CYS A 42 4.64 -22.50 -20.45
N ILE A 43 5.45 -21.86 -21.31
CA ILE A 43 6.85 -22.24 -21.50
C ILE A 43 7.64 -21.75 -20.29
N ILE A 44 8.35 -22.65 -19.61
CA ILE A 44 9.13 -22.31 -18.41
C ILE A 44 10.61 -22.27 -18.76
N PHE A 45 11.26 -21.15 -18.44
CA PHE A 45 12.71 -21.00 -18.50
C PHE A 45 13.25 -20.82 -17.08
N ARG A 46 13.94 -21.84 -16.57
CA ARG A 46 14.53 -21.84 -15.22
C ARG A 46 16.01 -21.50 -15.32
N CYS A 47 16.50 -20.68 -14.39
CA CYS A 47 17.92 -20.35 -14.35
C CYS A 47 18.46 -20.33 -12.93
N LYS A 48 19.61 -20.99 -12.75
CA LYS A 48 20.40 -21.06 -11.54
C LYS A 48 21.68 -20.24 -11.70
N SER A 49 22.36 -19.97 -10.59
CA SER A 49 23.62 -19.23 -10.60
C SER A 49 24.70 -19.90 -11.47
N ASP A 50 24.75 -21.23 -11.53
CA ASP A 50 25.73 -21.94 -12.34
C ASP A 50 25.46 -21.81 -13.85
N ASP A 51 24.19 -21.73 -14.26
CA ASP A 51 23.82 -21.53 -15.67
C ASP A 51 24.38 -20.19 -16.20
N VAL A 52 24.41 -19.15 -15.36
CA VAL A 52 24.97 -17.83 -15.71
C VAL A 52 26.49 -17.91 -15.96
N LYS A 53 27.20 -18.75 -15.19
CA LYS A 53 28.64 -18.96 -15.32
C LYS A 53 29.00 -19.68 -16.62
N ASP A 54 28.13 -20.55 -17.13
CA ASP A 54 28.32 -21.23 -18.41
C ASP A 54 28.36 -20.24 -19.59
N TYR A 55 27.69 -19.10 -19.46
CA TYR A 55 27.81 -17.99 -20.40
C TYR A 55 29.02 -17.08 -20.14
N GLY A 56 29.86 -17.39 -19.15
CA GLY A 56 31.07 -16.63 -18.82
C GLY A 56 30.81 -15.33 -18.04
N ILE A 57 29.61 -15.14 -17.49
CA ILE A 57 29.24 -13.98 -16.68
C ILE A 57 29.51 -14.28 -15.20
N VAL A 58 30.06 -13.29 -14.47
CA VAL A 58 30.23 -13.41 -13.01
C VAL A 58 28.90 -13.25 -12.27
N THR A 59 28.73 -13.95 -11.15
CA THR A 59 27.46 -13.99 -10.39
C THR A 59 27.46 -13.10 -9.14
N ASP A 60 28.15 -11.96 -9.18
CA ASP A 60 28.28 -11.03 -8.05
C ASP A 60 27.21 -9.92 -8.13
N PRO A 61 26.40 -9.66 -7.08
CA PRO A 61 26.36 -10.30 -5.76
C PRO A 61 25.79 -11.72 -5.79
N ASN A 62 26.53 -12.64 -5.15
CA ASN A 62 26.11 -14.03 -4.99
C ASN A 62 24.69 -14.04 -4.37
N HIS A 63 23.75 -14.70 -5.06
CA HIS A 63 22.33 -14.94 -4.69
C HIS A 63 21.29 -13.90 -5.13
N ASN A 64 21.64 -12.76 -5.73
CA ASN A 64 20.63 -11.79 -6.22
C ASN A 64 20.92 -11.27 -7.64
N ILE A 65 21.62 -12.08 -8.44
CA ILE A 65 22.14 -11.64 -9.74
C ILE A 65 21.04 -11.19 -10.70
N PHE A 66 19.87 -11.82 -10.73
CA PHE A 66 18.79 -11.43 -11.64
C PHE A 66 18.02 -10.20 -11.17
N TRP A 67 17.93 -9.97 -9.86
CA TRP A 67 17.41 -8.71 -9.33
C TRP A 67 18.39 -7.55 -9.58
N TYR A 68 19.68 -7.81 -9.42
CA TYR A 68 20.74 -6.82 -9.64
C TYR A 68 21.04 -6.56 -11.13
N SER A 69 20.76 -7.56 -11.98
CA SER A 69 21.02 -7.54 -13.42
C SER A 69 19.93 -8.27 -14.19
N ASN A 70 18.76 -7.62 -14.28
CA ASN A 70 17.57 -8.15 -14.94
C ASN A 70 17.67 -8.22 -16.48
N ASP A 71 18.78 -7.77 -17.07
CA ASP A 71 19.12 -7.96 -18.47
C ASP A 71 19.60 -9.39 -18.79
N ILE A 72 20.20 -10.09 -17.81
CA ILE A 72 20.82 -11.41 -18.02
C ILE A 72 19.81 -12.47 -18.51
N PRO A 73 18.60 -12.60 -17.93
CA PRO A 73 17.61 -13.54 -18.44
C PRO A 73 17.23 -13.28 -19.90
N ALA A 74 17.08 -12.01 -20.28
CA ALA A 74 16.79 -11.62 -21.66
C ALA A 74 17.93 -11.97 -22.61
N ILE A 75 19.18 -11.76 -22.18
CA ILE A 75 20.39 -12.14 -22.94
C ILE A 75 20.39 -13.64 -23.19
N ILE A 76 20.19 -14.46 -22.15
CA ILE A 76 20.22 -15.92 -22.28
C ILE A 76 19.10 -16.40 -23.21
N LEU A 77 17.90 -15.83 -23.08
CA LEU A 77 16.80 -16.12 -24.01
C LEU A 77 17.15 -15.75 -25.46
N ALA A 78 17.81 -14.61 -25.68
CA ALA A 78 18.17 -14.15 -27.03
C ALA A 78 19.29 -14.97 -27.69
N ILE A 79 20.18 -15.55 -26.89
CA ILE A 79 21.20 -16.48 -27.37
C ILE A 79 20.56 -17.79 -27.81
N ASN A 80 19.62 -18.32 -27.02
CA ASN A 80 19.02 -19.63 -27.26
C ASN A 80 17.86 -19.64 -28.25
N ASN A 81 17.26 -18.47 -28.53
CA ASN A 81 16.11 -18.35 -29.43
C ASN A 81 16.35 -17.26 -30.50
N PRO A 82 17.39 -17.39 -31.34
CA PRO A 82 17.86 -16.33 -32.23
C PRO A 82 16.86 -15.89 -33.31
N GLU A 83 15.76 -16.62 -33.50
CA GLU A 83 14.68 -16.31 -34.43
C GLU A 83 13.89 -15.04 -34.07
N TYR A 84 13.82 -14.67 -32.78
CA TYR A 84 13.09 -13.47 -32.36
C TYR A 84 13.91 -12.20 -32.56
N ASN A 85 13.27 -11.16 -33.11
CA ASN A 85 13.90 -9.86 -33.30
C ASN A 85 13.89 -8.98 -32.04
N TYR A 86 12.92 -9.21 -31.15
CA TYR A 86 12.67 -8.42 -29.95
C TYR A 86 12.40 -9.32 -28.75
N TYR A 87 12.84 -8.87 -27.58
CA TYR A 87 12.69 -9.57 -26.30
C TYR A 87 12.13 -8.58 -25.29
N VAL A 88 11.08 -8.98 -24.58
CA VAL A 88 10.41 -8.13 -23.60
C VAL A 88 10.52 -8.80 -22.23
N MET A 89 11.11 -8.08 -21.29
CA MET A 89 11.16 -8.44 -19.88
C MET A 89 10.06 -7.70 -19.13
N LEU A 90 9.40 -8.44 -18.22
CA LEU A 90 8.38 -7.91 -17.34
C LEU A 90 8.53 -8.55 -15.95
N GLU A 91 8.85 -7.74 -14.95
CA GLU A 91 8.88 -8.17 -13.56
C GLU A 91 7.48 -8.51 -13.04
N TYR A 92 7.42 -9.35 -12.00
CA TYR A 92 6.17 -9.95 -11.54
C TYR A 92 5.20 -8.96 -10.87
N ASP A 93 5.71 -7.81 -10.43
CA ASP A 93 4.97 -6.70 -9.82
C ASP A 93 4.85 -5.48 -10.73
N VAL A 94 5.06 -5.64 -12.05
CA VAL A 94 4.70 -4.63 -13.05
C VAL A 94 3.36 -4.97 -13.67
N VAL A 95 2.46 -4.01 -13.76
CA VAL A 95 1.20 -4.16 -14.50
C VAL A 95 1.22 -3.28 -15.75
N ILE A 96 0.86 -3.87 -16.88
CA ILE A 96 0.72 -3.20 -18.17
C ILE A 96 -0.70 -3.43 -18.64
N ASN A 97 -1.44 -2.35 -18.90
CA ASN A 97 -2.77 -2.43 -19.47
C ASN A 97 -2.74 -2.33 -21.01
N LYS A 98 -1.63 -1.81 -21.57
CA LYS A 98 -1.42 -1.62 -23.00
C LYS A 98 -1.13 -2.94 -23.74
N ASN A 99 -1.62 -3.04 -24.98
CA ASN A 99 -1.31 -4.17 -25.87
C ASN A 99 0.19 -4.23 -26.22
N ILE A 100 0.84 -5.35 -25.90
CA ILE A 100 2.29 -5.55 -26.10
C ILE A 100 2.65 -5.64 -27.59
N GLU A 101 1.79 -6.22 -28.43
CA GLU A 101 2.01 -6.29 -29.89
C GLU A 101 2.13 -4.90 -30.51
N GLU A 102 1.33 -3.95 -30.02
CA GLU A 102 1.40 -2.55 -30.47
C GLU A 102 2.72 -1.90 -30.07
N ILE A 103 3.19 -2.14 -28.84
CA ILE A 103 4.48 -1.63 -28.35
C ILE A 103 5.62 -2.19 -29.22
N ILE A 104 5.64 -3.50 -29.47
CA ILE A 104 6.66 -4.15 -30.32
C ILE A 104 6.60 -3.63 -31.75
N TYR A 105 5.39 -3.47 -32.30
CA TYR A 105 5.20 -2.92 -33.64
C TYR A 105 5.77 -1.51 -33.77
N LEU A 106 5.46 -0.64 -32.81
CA LEU A 106 5.95 0.74 -32.76
C LEU A 106 7.47 0.77 -32.54
N ALA A 107 8.02 -0.10 -31.70
CA ALA A 107 9.46 -0.21 -31.51
C ALA A 107 10.16 -0.58 -32.83
N LYS A 108 9.67 -1.61 -33.54
CA LYS A 108 10.19 -2.01 -34.84
C LYS A 108 10.08 -0.90 -35.89
N LYS A 109 8.91 -0.25 -35.96
CA LYS A 109 8.63 0.83 -36.93
C LYS A 109 9.56 2.04 -36.73
N ASN A 110 9.87 2.38 -35.48
CA ASN A 110 10.69 3.53 -35.13
C ASN A 110 12.16 3.17 -34.89
N HIS A 111 12.58 1.94 -35.18
CA HIS A 111 13.94 1.45 -34.95
C HIS A 111 14.42 1.63 -33.50
N ILE A 112 13.53 1.40 -32.54
CA ILE A 112 13.85 1.44 -31.11
C ILE A 112 14.52 0.12 -30.73
N ASP A 113 15.66 0.23 -30.06
CA ASP A 113 16.49 -0.88 -29.63
C ASP A 113 16.35 -1.18 -28.14
N PHE A 114 15.99 -0.16 -27.35
CA PHE A 114 15.73 -0.30 -25.93
C PHE A 114 14.62 0.64 -25.47
N LEU A 115 13.66 0.09 -24.73
CA LEU A 115 12.54 0.84 -24.16
C LEU A 115 12.41 0.45 -22.68
N ALA A 116 12.53 1.43 -21.79
CA ALA A 116 12.36 1.29 -20.35
C ALA A 116 11.95 2.65 -19.74
N HIS A 117 11.89 2.77 -18.41
CA HIS A 117 11.54 4.03 -17.76
C HIS A 117 12.78 4.75 -17.19
N PRO A 118 13.07 6.02 -17.55
CA PRO A 118 14.22 6.74 -17.00
C PRO A 118 14.05 7.02 -15.50
N ILE A 119 15.13 6.89 -14.73
CA ILE A 119 15.14 7.23 -13.30
C ILE A 119 15.44 8.72 -13.14
N SER A 120 14.54 9.45 -12.49
CA SER A 120 14.55 10.92 -12.41
C SER A 120 15.45 11.51 -11.34
N CYS A 121 15.83 10.75 -10.31
CA CYS A 121 16.67 11.26 -9.22
C CYS A 121 18.08 11.65 -9.71
N SER A 122 18.78 12.53 -8.99
CA SER A 122 20.15 12.91 -9.36
C SER A 122 21.13 11.74 -9.22
N ASN A 123 22.22 11.71 -9.98
CA ASN A 123 23.26 10.68 -9.83
C ASN A 123 23.89 10.73 -8.43
N GLN A 124 24.08 11.93 -7.86
CA GLN A 124 24.66 12.11 -6.52
C GLN A 124 23.84 11.44 -5.40
N SER A 125 22.51 11.51 -5.52
CA SER A 125 21.56 10.99 -4.53
C SER A 125 21.09 9.56 -4.82
N TRP A 126 21.62 8.91 -5.87
CA TRP A 126 21.17 7.58 -6.26
C TRP A 126 21.92 6.49 -5.50
N ALA A 127 21.18 5.62 -4.82
CA ALA A 127 21.73 4.60 -3.93
C ALA A 127 22.75 3.66 -4.60
N TRP A 128 22.59 3.40 -5.91
CA TRP A 128 23.44 2.48 -6.65
C TRP A 128 24.61 3.15 -7.39
N LYS A 129 24.85 4.45 -7.17
CA LYS A 129 25.98 5.17 -7.78
C LYS A 129 27.30 4.43 -7.61
N GLY A 130 27.55 3.87 -6.41
CA GLY A 130 28.77 3.13 -6.09
C GLY A 130 29.06 1.94 -7.01
N THR A 131 28.05 1.42 -7.72
CA THR A 131 28.21 0.26 -8.61
C THR A 131 28.80 0.60 -9.98
N CYS A 132 28.89 1.88 -10.31
CA CYS A 132 29.17 2.34 -11.67
C CYS A 132 30.30 3.37 -11.77
N VAL A 133 30.66 4.02 -10.65
CA VAL A 133 31.66 5.11 -10.60
C VAL A 133 33.09 4.66 -10.89
N ASP A 134 33.41 3.37 -10.75
CA ASP A 134 34.74 2.84 -11.09
C ASP A 134 34.99 2.78 -12.60
N TYR A 135 33.96 2.97 -13.44
CA TYR A 135 34.07 2.84 -14.89
C TYR A 135 33.32 3.89 -15.71
N TYR A 136 32.29 4.51 -15.15
CA TYR A 136 31.60 5.62 -15.77
C TYR A 136 31.83 6.90 -14.99
N GLU A 137 32.17 7.96 -15.71
CA GLU A 137 32.10 9.31 -15.16
C GLU A 137 30.65 9.65 -14.82
N GLU A 138 30.45 10.42 -13.76
CA GLU A 138 29.10 10.73 -13.27
C GLU A 138 28.25 11.51 -14.29
N SER A 139 28.90 12.29 -15.16
CA SER A 139 28.26 13.00 -16.27
C SER A 139 27.84 12.10 -17.42
N ASP A 140 28.39 10.89 -17.51
CA ASP A 140 28.36 10.08 -18.73
C ASP A 140 27.33 8.96 -18.67
N PHE A 141 26.92 8.54 -17.47
CA PHE A 141 25.95 7.46 -17.32
C PHE A 141 24.52 7.96 -17.12
N VAL A 142 23.60 7.26 -17.76
CA VAL A 142 22.15 7.43 -17.61
C VAL A 142 21.58 6.28 -16.81
N LYS A 143 20.38 6.45 -16.28
CA LYS A 143 19.72 5.46 -15.42
C LYS A 143 18.32 5.16 -15.93
N TYR A 144 18.02 3.88 -16.09
CA TYR A 144 16.70 3.38 -16.48
C TYR A 144 16.27 2.26 -15.54
N LEU A 145 15.04 2.35 -15.06
CA LEU A 145 14.37 1.32 -14.30
C LEU A 145 13.82 0.28 -15.28
N ASN A 146 14.40 -0.92 -15.23
CA ASN A 146 14.22 -1.95 -16.25
C ASN A 146 13.14 -2.98 -15.92
N CYS A 147 12.25 -2.70 -14.95
CA CYS A 147 11.22 -3.64 -14.51
C CYS A 147 10.27 -4.05 -15.66
N PHE A 148 10.06 -3.14 -16.61
CA PHE A 148 9.62 -3.44 -17.96
C PHE A 148 10.72 -2.97 -18.89
N ALA A 149 11.20 -3.87 -19.73
CA ALA A 149 12.22 -3.52 -20.69
C ALA A 149 11.99 -4.29 -21.99
N LEU A 150 11.93 -3.56 -23.10
CA LEU A 150 11.96 -4.16 -24.43
C LEU A 150 13.35 -3.93 -25.03
N PHE A 151 13.88 -4.97 -25.66
CA PHE A 151 15.18 -4.95 -26.31
C PHE A 151 15.08 -5.47 -27.75
N SER A 152 15.79 -4.84 -28.68
CA SER A 152 16.15 -5.51 -29.93
C SER A 152 17.19 -6.60 -29.65
N ARG A 153 17.22 -7.64 -30.49
CA ARG A 153 18.21 -8.71 -30.37
C ARG A 153 19.64 -8.18 -30.40
N GLU A 154 19.92 -7.23 -31.30
CA GLU A 154 21.25 -6.63 -31.46
C GLU A 154 21.68 -5.85 -30.21
N ALA A 155 20.76 -5.15 -29.55
CA ALA A 155 21.02 -4.50 -28.27
C ALA A 155 21.42 -5.52 -27.21
N LEU A 156 20.69 -6.63 -27.05
CA LEU A 156 21.03 -7.66 -26.06
C LEU A 156 22.37 -8.32 -26.32
N LEU A 157 22.71 -8.63 -27.58
CA LEU A 157 24.01 -9.19 -27.92
C LEU A 157 25.15 -8.20 -27.64
N TRP A 158 24.92 -6.90 -27.80
CA TRP A 158 25.88 -5.89 -27.39
C TRP A 158 26.02 -5.84 -25.87
N VAL A 159 24.91 -5.80 -25.13
CA VAL A 159 24.91 -5.82 -23.66
C VAL A 159 25.66 -7.06 -23.15
N MET A 160 25.44 -8.24 -23.75
CA MET A 160 26.17 -9.47 -23.45
C MET A 160 27.69 -9.32 -23.64
N LYS A 161 28.11 -8.79 -24.79
CA LYS A 161 29.53 -8.54 -25.07
C LYS A 161 30.15 -7.65 -23.98
N ARG A 162 29.41 -6.66 -23.50
CA ARG A 162 29.86 -5.77 -22.43
C ARG A 162 29.86 -6.47 -21.08
N ARG A 163 28.83 -7.25 -20.73
CA ARG A 163 28.80 -8.09 -19.51
C ARG A 163 30.00 -9.03 -19.42
N LEU A 164 30.39 -9.66 -20.53
CA LEU A 164 31.61 -10.48 -20.61
C LEU A 164 32.89 -9.67 -20.37
N TYR A 165 32.98 -8.47 -20.94
CA TYR A 165 34.13 -7.58 -20.72
C TYR A 165 34.27 -7.22 -19.23
N PHE A 166 33.17 -6.82 -18.57
CA PHE A 166 33.18 -6.51 -17.14
C PHE A 166 33.46 -7.74 -16.27
N SER A 167 32.94 -8.91 -16.68
CA SER A 167 33.25 -10.19 -16.03
C SER A 167 34.75 -10.51 -16.07
N ASN A 168 35.43 -10.17 -17.17
CA ASN A 168 36.89 -10.32 -17.26
C ASN A 168 37.63 -9.34 -16.32
N LEU A 169 37.20 -8.08 -16.25
CA LEU A 169 37.81 -7.10 -15.34
C LEU A 169 37.69 -7.53 -13.86
N ILE A 170 36.54 -8.06 -13.46
CA ILE A 170 36.31 -8.61 -12.11
C ILE A 170 37.27 -9.79 -11.87
N ARG A 171 37.34 -10.75 -12.80
CA ARG A 171 38.24 -11.93 -12.68
C ARG A 171 39.71 -11.54 -12.62
N GLU A 172 40.11 -10.47 -13.29
CA GLU A 172 41.47 -9.93 -13.27
C GLU A 172 41.76 -9.05 -12.04
N GLY A 173 40.77 -8.82 -11.17
CA GLY A 173 40.90 -7.94 -10.00
C GLY A 173 41.04 -6.46 -10.34
N LYS A 174 40.64 -6.05 -11.55
CA LYS A 174 40.68 -4.65 -12.03
C LYS A 174 39.40 -3.88 -11.71
N LEU A 175 38.33 -4.59 -11.37
CA LEU A 175 37.07 -4.01 -10.95
C LEU A 175 36.57 -4.78 -9.74
N ASN A 176 36.04 -4.07 -8.75
CA ASN A 176 35.57 -4.67 -7.51
C ASN A 176 34.07 -4.99 -7.53
N ILE A 177 33.28 -4.16 -8.22
CA ILE A 177 31.82 -4.25 -8.20
C ILE A 177 31.32 -4.46 -9.64
N PHE A 178 30.51 -5.49 -9.84
CA PHE A 178 29.87 -5.71 -11.12
C PHE A 178 28.81 -4.62 -11.37
N PRO A 179 28.71 -3.99 -12.56
CA PRO A 179 27.78 -2.88 -12.76
C PRO A 179 26.31 -3.28 -12.62
N ASN A 180 25.51 -2.47 -11.91
CA ASN A 180 24.06 -2.68 -11.82
C ASN A 180 23.38 -2.39 -13.17
N ALA A 181 22.36 -3.18 -13.55
CA ALA A 181 21.70 -3.06 -14.85
C ALA A 181 21.07 -1.68 -15.13
N GLU A 182 20.56 -1.00 -14.10
CA GLU A 182 19.82 0.25 -14.26
C GLU A 182 20.69 1.37 -14.81
N ALA A 183 21.98 1.41 -14.44
CA ALA A 183 22.95 2.34 -15.03
C ALA A 183 23.72 1.74 -16.20
N PHE A 184 24.02 0.44 -16.16
CA PHE A 184 24.87 -0.23 -17.15
C PHE A 184 24.22 -0.29 -18.54
N VAL A 185 22.99 -0.81 -18.62
CA VAL A 185 22.36 -1.20 -19.89
C VAL A 185 22.18 0.01 -20.81
N ALA A 186 21.45 1.02 -20.34
CA ALA A 186 21.15 2.21 -21.14
C ALA A 186 22.42 2.99 -21.50
N THR A 187 23.38 3.07 -20.59
CA THR A 187 24.66 3.74 -20.82
C THR A 187 25.49 3.06 -21.92
N GLU A 188 25.64 1.73 -21.86
CA GLU A 188 26.39 0.98 -22.88
C GLU A 188 25.72 1.01 -24.25
N LEU A 189 24.38 1.04 -24.28
CA LEU A 189 23.61 1.15 -25.51
C LEU A 189 23.74 2.54 -26.14
N LEU A 190 23.60 3.62 -25.36
CA LEU A 190 23.77 4.99 -25.85
C LEU A 190 25.20 5.24 -26.36
N LYS A 191 26.23 4.81 -25.62
CA LYS A 191 27.63 4.95 -26.05
C LYS A 191 27.92 4.24 -27.36
N LYS A 192 27.18 3.16 -27.66
CA LYS A 192 27.28 2.43 -28.92
C LYS A 192 26.45 3.04 -30.06
N GLY A 193 25.50 3.92 -29.74
CA GLY A 193 24.62 4.59 -30.71
C GLY A 193 23.31 3.85 -31.00
N PHE A 194 22.85 3.01 -30.07
CA PHE A 194 21.52 2.40 -30.16
C PHE A 194 20.41 3.41 -29.84
N THR A 195 19.20 3.16 -30.37
CA THR A 195 18.05 4.04 -30.16
C THR A 195 17.29 3.66 -28.90
N LEU A 196 17.16 4.60 -27.98
CA LEU A 196 16.40 4.44 -26.73
C LEU A 196 15.07 5.18 -26.80
N ALA A 197 14.05 4.66 -26.12
CA ALA A 197 12.77 5.33 -25.93
C ALA A 197 12.29 5.22 -24.47
N ASN A 198 11.45 6.17 -24.05
CA ASN A 198 10.92 6.19 -22.70
C ASN A 198 9.54 5.54 -22.65
N LEU A 199 9.25 4.83 -21.57
CA LEU A 199 7.95 4.20 -21.35
C LEU A 199 6.78 5.19 -21.42
N SER A 200 7.00 6.42 -20.95
CA SER A 200 6.04 7.52 -21.01
C SER A 200 5.63 7.92 -22.43
N ASP A 201 6.44 7.59 -23.45
CA ASP A 201 6.14 7.89 -24.85
C ASP A 201 5.09 6.91 -25.42
N PHE A 202 4.82 5.81 -24.71
CA PHE A 202 3.90 4.74 -25.14
C PHE A 202 2.58 4.72 -24.36
N GLY A 203 2.54 5.37 -23.20
CA GLY A 203 1.35 5.45 -22.36
C GLY A 203 1.61 6.09 -20.99
N PRO A 204 0.56 6.31 -20.19
CA PRO A 204 0.69 6.91 -18.86
C PRO A 204 1.55 6.06 -17.91
N VAL A 205 2.42 6.74 -17.15
CA VAL A 205 3.27 6.16 -16.09
C VAL A 205 2.93 6.82 -14.75
N PRO A 206 1.72 6.59 -14.19
CA PRO A 206 1.21 7.33 -13.02
C PRO A 206 2.12 7.23 -11.79
N HIS A 207 2.78 6.08 -11.62
CA HIS A 207 3.89 5.85 -10.71
C HIS A 207 4.69 4.67 -11.25
N TYR A 208 6.00 4.88 -11.40
CA TYR A 208 6.92 3.88 -11.93
C TYR A 208 8.27 4.03 -11.21
N ASP A 209 8.34 3.49 -10.00
CA ASP A 209 9.49 3.64 -9.08
C ASP A 209 9.69 2.35 -8.27
N TRP A 210 10.69 2.23 -7.39
CA TRP A 210 10.85 1.05 -6.52
C TRP A 210 9.81 1.01 -5.38
N SER A 211 9.31 2.18 -4.97
CA SER A 211 8.34 2.29 -3.89
C SER A 211 7.67 3.68 -3.87
N PRO A 212 6.49 3.83 -3.26
CA PRO A 212 5.66 2.77 -2.67
C PRO A 212 4.78 2.02 -3.69
N SER A 213 4.75 0.69 -3.59
CA SER A 213 3.96 -0.21 -4.44
C SER A 213 2.47 0.10 -4.45
N TRP A 214 1.76 0.03 -5.58
CA TRP A 214 0.29 0.05 -5.68
C TRP A 214 -0.36 -1.19 -5.05
N LEU A 215 -1.56 -1.05 -4.49
CA LEU A 215 -2.36 -2.22 -4.12
C LEU A 215 -3.03 -2.75 -5.37
N GLU A 216 -3.18 -4.06 -5.46
CA GLU A 216 -3.88 -4.66 -6.59
C GLU A 216 -5.32 -4.15 -6.76
N ASP A 217 -6.01 -3.85 -5.66
CA ASP A 217 -7.38 -3.33 -5.67
C ASP A 217 -7.45 -1.91 -6.26
N ASP A 218 -6.34 -1.16 -6.28
CA ASP A 218 -6.26 0.18 -6.86
C ASP A 218 -6.12 0.15 -8.40
N LEU A 219 -5.89 -1.01 -9.03
CA LEU A 219 -5.63 -1.09 -10.47
C LEU A 219 -6.79 -0.58 -11.33
N ALA A 220 -8.02 -0.64 -10.82
CA ALA A 220 -9.20 -0.10 -11.48
C ALA A 220 -9.20 1.44 -11.62
N LEU A 221 -8.28 2.14 -10.94
CA LEU A 221 -8.15 3.61 -10.99
C LEU A 221 -7.37 4.10 -12.20
N PHE A 222 -6.65 3.22 -12.90
CA PHE A 222 -5.77 3.60 -14.00
C PHE A 222 -6.41 3.39 -15.37
N SER A 223 -5.88 4.09 -16.37
CA SER A 223 -6.32 3.94 -17.76
C SER A 223 -5.98 2.57 -18.33
N GLU A 224 -6.69 2.20 -19.38
CA GLU A 224 -6.49 0.94 -20.11
C GLU A 224 -5.15 0.85 -20.86
N ASP A 225 -4.31 1.89 -20.83
CA ASP A 225 -3.02 1.97 -21.50
C ASP A 225 -1.84 2.30 -20.58
N ALA A 226 -2.06 2.28 -19.26
CA ALA A 226 -1.04 2.64 -18.27
C ALA A 226 0.01 1.54 -18.03
N PHE A 227 1.18 1.98 -17.59
CA PHE A 227 2.26 1.16 -17.03
C PHE A 227 2.43 1.49 -15.55
N ILE A 228 2.33 0.48 -14.69
CA ILE A 228 2.21 0.66 -13.24
C ILE A 228 3.27 -0.20 -12.56
N HIS A 229 4.13 0.45 -11.76
CA HIS A 229 5.13 -0.24 -10.97
C HIS A 229 5.47 0.56 -9.69
N PRO A 230 5.61 -0.12 -8.54
CA PRO A 230 5.36 -1.54 -8.30
C PRO A 230 3.86 -1.79 -8.03
N VAL A 231 3.43 -3.06 -8.09
CA VAL A 231 2.08 -3.50 -7.70
C VAL A 231 2.19 -4.72 -6.79
N SER A 232 1.62 -4.63 -5.59
CA SER A 232 1.69 -5.64 -4.53
C SER A 232 0.30 -6.08 -4.08
N GLY A 233 0.18 -7.37 -3.79
CA GLY A 233 -0.94 -7.88 -3.01
C GLY A 233 -0.93 -7.32 -1.57
N LYS A 234 -2.05 -7.51 -0.87
CA LYS A 234 -2.32 -6.96 0.47
C LYS A 234 -1.17 -7.22 1.46
N GLU A 235 -0.73 -8.47 1.59
CA GLU A 235 0.33 -8.86 2.53
C GLU A 235 1.68 -8.19 2.23
N LYS A 236 2.11 -8.23 0.96
CA LYS A 236 3.38 -7.62 0.52
C LYS A 236 3.34 -6.09 0.63
N TYR A 237 2.19 -5.46 0.36
CA TYR A 237 2.06 -4.01 0.39
C TYR A 237 2.44 -3.43 1.77
N ILE A 238 1.89 -3.97 2.85
CA ILE A 238 2.21 -3.48 4.20
C ILE A 238 3.68 -3.78 4.52
N SER A 239 4.17 -4.99 4.25
CA SER A 239 5.53 -5.39 4.63
C SER A 239 6.62 -4.62 3.90
N THR A 240 6.40 -4.18 2.66
CA THR A 240 7.40 -3.45 1.86
C THR A 240 7.27 -1.93 1.91
N THR A 241 6.14 -1.38 2.36
CA THR A 241 5.96 0.08 2.44
C THR A 241 6.83 0.68 3.55
N ASP A 242 7.62 1.71 3.26
CA ASP A 242 8.37 2.42 4.30
C ASP A 242 7.43 3.35 5.08
N PHE A 243 7.40 3.17 6.41
CA PHE A 243 6.64 4.00 7.35
C PHE A 243 7.56 4.76 8.32
N SER A 244 8.86 4.82 8.04
CA SER A 244 9.86 5.49 8.87
C SER A 244 9.67 7.02 8.93
N HIS A 245 8.91 7.59 8.00
CA HIS A 245 8.64 9.02 7.90
C HIS A 245 7.18 9.36 8.23
N PRO A 246 6.87 9.77 9.47
CA PRO A 246 5.50 10.09 9.89
C PRO A 246 4.76 11.10 9.02
N PHE A 247 5.49 12.06 8.44
CA PHE A 247 4.89 13.06 7.55
C PHE A 247 4.15 12.42 6.36
N ASP A 248 4.65 11.29 5.85
CA ASP A 248 4.08 10.63 4.69
C ASP A 248 2.72 9.98 4.95
N TYR A 249 2.35 9.75 6.22
CA TYR A 249 1.03 9.20 6.57
C TYR A 249 0.23 10.07 7.54
N PHE A 250 0.67 11.30 7.83
CA PHE A 250 -0.15 12.33 8.49
C PHE A 250 -0.50 13.52 7.61
N ASN A 251 0.19 13.69 6.48
CA ASN A 251 -0.14 14.74 5.53
C ASN A 251 -1.28 14.29 4.60
N HIS A 252 -2.45 14.92 4.69
CA HIS A 252 -3.61 14.58 3.86
C HIS A 252 -3.35 14.65 2.33
N ASN A 253 -2.33 15.40 1.91
CA ASN A 253 -1.94 15.50 0.51
C ASN A 253 -0.97 14.42 0.06
N SER A 254 -0.30 13.74 1.00
CA SER A 254 0.67 12.71 0.65
C SER A 254 -0.03 11.53 0.00
N PHE A 255 0.73 10.88 -0.88
CA PHE A 255 0.27 9.69 -1.57
C PHE A 255 0.03 8.54 -0.59
N LEU A 256 0.96 8.32 0.36
CA LEU A 256 0.85 7.25 1.34
C LEU A 256 -0.35 7.43 2.29
N TYR A 257 -0.65 8.66 2.76
CA TYR A 257 -1.85 8.94 3.55
C TYR A 257 -3.11 8.51 2.80
N LYS A 258 -3.29 9.02 1.57
CA LYS A 258 -4.47 8.72 0.74
C LYS A 258 -4.67 7.23 0.51
N ARG A 259 -3.59 6.44 0.56
CA ARG A 259 -3.62 4.99 0.35
C ARG A 259 -3.90 4.22 1.63
N ILE A 260 -3.28 4.62 2.75
CA ILE A 260 -3.60 4.04 4.06
C ILE A 260 -5.10 4.20 4.36
N MET A 261 -5.65 5.38 4.07
CA MET A 261 -7.07 5.67 4.29
C MET A 261 -8.03 4.79 3.49
N ARG A 262 -7.55 4.14 2.42
CA ARG A 262 -8.33 3.25 1.53
C ARG A 262 -8.05 1.77 1.77
N LEU A 263 -7.21 1.45 2.76
CA LEU A 263 -6.89 0.06 3.06
C LEU A 263 -8.15 -0.69 3.51
N PRO A 264 -8.39 -1.91 3.01
CA PRO A 264 -9.44 -2.78 3.54
C PRO A 264 -9.31 -2.98 5.05
N ASP A 265 -10.44 -3.07 5.76
CA ASP A 265 -10.50 -3.23 7.22
C ASP A 265 -9.64 -4.40 7.71
N GLU A 266 -9.61 -5.52 6.96
CA GLU A 266 -8.82 -6.70 7.30
C GLU A 266 -7.30 -6.44 7.36
N MET A 267 -6.82 -5.36 6.73
CA MET A 267 -5.40 -5.01 6.66
C MET A 267 -4.94 -4.11 7.81
N LEU A 268 -5.89 -3.49 8.53
CA LEU A 268 -5.58 -2.55 9.61
C LEU A 268 -4.71 -3.16 10.71
N PRO A 269 -4.96 -4.40 11.20
CA PRO A 269 -4.12 -4.98 12.24
C PRO A 269 -2.64 -5.08 11.82
N ALA A 270 -2.37 -5.54 10.60
CA ALA A 270 -1.01 -5.66 10.08
C ALA A 270 -0.33 -4.29 9.91
N LEU A 271 -1.08 -3.27 9.49
CA LEU A 271 -0.59 -1.90 9.41
C LEU A 271 -0.21 -1.38 10.80
N TYR A 272 -1.08 -1.54 11.80
CA TYR A 272 -0.82 -1.09 13.17
C TYR A 272 0.38 -1.80 13.78
N GLU A 273 0.51 -3.11 13.59
CA GLU A 273 1.70 -3.85 14.07
C GLU A 273 2.99 -3.31 13.45
N LYS A 274 3.00 -2.98 12.15
CA LYS A 274 4.17 -2.39 11.52
C LYS A 274 4.46 -0.99 12.05
N LEU A 275 3.43 -0.15 12.20
CA LEU A 275 3.59 1.22 12.69
C LEU A 275 4.04 1.29 14.15
N ARG A 276 3.71 0.31 15.00
CA ARG A 276 4.19 0.26 16.40
C ARG A 276 5.71 0.31 16.54
N SER A 277 6.45 -0.11 15.52
CA SER A 277 7.92 -0.08 15.52
C SER A 277 8.52 1.28 15.14
N VAL A 278 7.73 2.18 14.55
CA VAL A 278 8.21 3.44 13.95
C VAL A 278 7.39 4.69 14.33
N ALA A 279 6.23 4.54 14.97
CA ALA A 279 5.32 5.62 15.35
C ALA A 279 5.08 5.66 16.86
N SER A 280 4.88 6.86 17.42
CA SER A 280 4.49 7.05 18.81
C SER A 280 3.04 6.63 19.07
N VAL A 281 2.67 6.42 20.34
CA VAL A 281 1.28 6.10 20.73
C VAL A 281 0.32 7.19 20.28
N ASP A 282 0.67 8.47 20.46
CA ASP A 282 -0.17 9.60 20.04
C ASP A 282 -0.35 9.65 18.51
N GLN A 283 0.70 9.32 17.77
CA GLN A 283 0.65 9.21 16.31
C GLN A 283 -0.31 8.10 15.88
N LEU A 284 -0.20 6.91 16.48
CA LEU A 284 -1.11 5.80 16.20
C LEU A 284 -2.57 6.15 16.51
N GLN A 285 -2.83 6.82 17.63
CA GLN A 285 -4.17 7.29 18.01
C GLN A 285 -4.71 8.33 17.01
N LYS A 286 -3.88 9.26 16.57
CA LYS A 286 -4.25 10.25 15.56
C LYS A 286 -4.57 9.59 14.22
N LEU A 287 -3.70 8.71 13.73
CA LEU A 287 -3.92 8.01 12.47
C LEU A 287 -5.22 7.20 12.52
N ARG A 288 -5.46 6.52 13.63
CA ARG A 288 -6.71 5.80 13.88
C ARG A 288 -7.93 6.70 13.82
N SER A 289 -7.85 7.88 14.45
CA SER A 289 -8.93 8.89 14.41
C SER A 289 -9.18 9.38 12.98
N ASP A 290 -8.12 9.69 12.23
CA ASP A 290 -8.20 10.12 10.84
C ASP A 290 -8.82 9.04 9.94
N MET A 291 -8.44 7.78 10.13
CA MET A 291 -9.02 6.64 9.40
C MET A 291 -10.51 6.48 9.69
N ILE A 292 -10.93 6.59 10.95
CA ILE A 292 -12.35 6.51 11.32
C ILE A 292 -13.15 7.66 10.70
N ILE A 293 -12.61 8.89 10.74
CA ILE A 293 -13.23 10.05 10.10
C ILE A 293 -13.32 9.82 8.58
N HIS A 294 -12.25 9.34 7.96
CA HIS A 294 -12.23 9.04 6.53
C HIS A 294 -13.24 7.96 6.16
N MET A 295 -13.31 6.85 6.89
CA MET A 295 -14.32 5.80 6.69
C MET A 295 -15.74 6.34 6.87
N SER A 296 -15.97 7.25 7.80
CA SER A 296 -17.29 7.88 7.98
C SER A 296 -17.67 8.82 6.83
N ASN A 297 -16.68 9.46 6.17
CA ASN A 297 -16.88 10.40 5.08
C ASN A 297 -16.90 9.73 3.70
N GLU A 298 -15.93 8.85 3.39
CA GLU A 298 -15.82 8.09 2.14
C GLU A 298 -16.64 6.79 2.15
N GLY A 299 -16.97 6.20 3.31
CA GLY A 299 -17.85 5.02 3.39
C GLY A 299 -19.23 5.29 2.77
N ARG A 300 -19.72 6.53 2.86
CA ARG A 300 -20.93 7.00 2.16
C ARG A 300 -20.79 7.09 0.64
N ALA A 301 -19.56 7.25 0.13
CA ALA A 301 -19.30 7.53 -1.29
C ALA A 301 -18.69 6.35 -2.06
N ARG A 302 -17.97 5.44 -1.39
CA ARG A 302 -17.05 4.49 -2.06
C ARG A 302 -17.41 3.02 -1.97
N TYR A 303 -17.96 2.55 -0.84
CA TYR A 303 -18.12 1.11 -0.62
C TYR A 303 -19.56 0.61 -0.58
N GLY A 304 -20.58 1.47 -0.57
CA GLY A 304 -21.96 1.01 -0.34
C GLY A 304 -22.10 0.17 0.95
N LEU A 305 -21.14 0.29 1.87
CA LEU A 305 -21.22 -0.29 3.21
C LEU A 305 -22.08 0.67 4.00
N ASP A 306 -23.27 0.22 4.39
CA ASP A 306 -24.22 0.97 5.23
C ASP A 306 -23.70 1.11 6.67
N VAL A 307 -22.52 1.74 6.82
CA VAL A 307 -22.04 2.18 8.11
C VAL A 307 -22.68 3.53 8.38
N VAL A 308 -23.68 3.53 9.25
CA VAL A 308 -24.45 4.72 9.60
C VAL A 308 -24.42 4.96 11.09
N SER A 309 -24.84 6.16 11.49
CA SER A 309 -25.20 6.42 12.88
C SER A 309 -26.41 5.57 13.24
N ILE A 310 -26.18 4.47 13.96
CA ILE A 310 -27.21 3.51 14.37
C ILE A 310 -27.78 3.80 15.76
N GLY A 311 -27.23 4.81 16.45
CA GLY A 311 -27.67 5.26 17.78
C GLY A 311 -28.72 6.36 17.76
N ARG A 312 -28.99 7.00 16.61
CA ARG A 312 -30.00 8.07 16.54
C ARG A 312 -31.39 7.57 16.90
N ASN A 313 -32.12 8.38 17.68
CA ASN A 313 -33.45 8.06 18.20
C ASN A 313 -33.52 6.78 19.07
N CYS A 314 -32.39 6.21 19.48
CA CYS A 314 -32.38 5.09 20.42
C CYS A 314 -32.76 5.54 21.83
N ALA A 315 -33.33 4.62 22.60
CA ALA A 315 -33.63 4.86 24.00
C ALA A 315 -32.33 4.82 24.82
N ALA A 316 -32.14 5.81 25.69
CA ALA A 316 -30.98 5.91 26.54
C ALA A 316 -31.35 6.35 27.96
N TRP A 317 -30.49 6.00 28.90
CA TRP A 317 -30.64 6.27 30.32
C TRP A 317 -29.29 6.66 30.90
N GLN A 318 -29.33 7.33 32.04
CA GLN A 318 -28.17 7.68 32.85
C GLN A 318 -28.44 7.33 34.31
N SER A 319 -27.37 7.23 35.10
CA SER A 319 -27.42 6.86 36.51
C SER A 319 -28.26 7.82 37.36
N SER A 320 -28.17 9.12 37.07
CA SER A 320 -28.88 10.19 37.76
C SER A 320 -28.97 11.44 36.89
N THR A 321 -29.84 12.38 37.23
CA THR A 321 -29.99 13.67 36.53
C THR A 321 -29.53 14.81 37.43
N GLY A 322 -28.56 15.59 36.94
CA GLY A 322 -27.97 16.73 37.66
C GLY A 322 -28.92 17.92 37.78
N GLN A 323 -28.63 18.81 38.73
CA GLN A 323 -29.43 20.04 38.94
C GLN A 323 -29.39 20.99 37.74
N ASP A 324 -28.30 20.94 36.95
CA ASP A 324 -28.10 21.75 35.76
C ASP A 324 -28.59 21.05 34.47
N SER A 325 -29.49 20.06 34.61
CA SER A 325 -30.13 19.38 33.49
C SER A 325 -31.03 20.34 32.71
N HIS A 326 -30.97 20.25 31.37
CA HIS A 326 -31.72 21.13 30.47
C HIS A 326 -32.93 20.43 29.82
N SER A 327 -33.11 19.12 30.05
CA SER A 327 -34.14 18.31 29.40
C SER A 327 -34.47 17.07 30.23
N GLU A 328 -35.75 16.71 30.32
CA GLU A 328 -36.20 15.46 30.95
C GLU A 328 -35.73 14.20 30.18
N ASN A 329 -35.33 14.36 28.91
CA ASN A 329 -34.84 13.29 28.04
C ASN A 329 -33.36 13.45 27.66
N GLU A 330 -32.57 14.16 28.47
CA GLU A 330 -31.18 14.50 28.14
C GLU A 330 -30.29 13.29 27.80
N ALA A 331 -30.56 12.13 28.41
CA ALA A 331 -29.87 10.88 28.10
C ALA A 331 -30.08 10.44 26.64
N CYS A 332 -31.25 10.71 26.04
CA CYS A 332 -31.51 10.45 24.62
C CYS A 332 -31.00 11.60 23.74
N ASP A 333 -31.08 12.83 24.22
CA ASP A 333 -30.74 14.05 23.45
C ASP A 333 -29.26 14.06 22.99
N VAL A 334 -28.36 13.49 23.80
CA VAL A 334 -26.93 13.34 23.45
C VAL A 334 -26.69 12.56 22.15
N LEU A 335 -27.65 11.75 21.70
CA LEU A 335 -27.57 10.98 20.45
C LEU A 335 -28.09 11.75 19.23
N ASN A 336 -28.79 12.87 19.44
CA ASN A 336 -29.58 13.53 18.40
C ASN A 336 -29.12 14.97 18.12
N HIS A 337 -28.57 15.66 19.12
CA HIS A 337 -28.15 17.05 18.98
C HIS A 337 -26.87 17.22 18.14
N ILE A 338 -26.72 18.40 17.55
CA ILE A 338 -25.49 18.80 16.86
C ILE A 338 -24.47 19.22 17.94
N PRO A 339 -23.25 18.64 17.97
CA PRO A 339 -22.22 19.02 18.94
C PRO A 339 -21.96 20.53 18.90
N ASN A 340 -21.92 21.17 20.08
CA ASN A 340 -21.71 22.62 20.20
C ASN A 340 -20.65 23.00 21.24
N GLY A 341 -19.95 22.01 21.81
CA GLY A 341 -18.92 22.17 22.82
C GLY A 341 -19.43 22.29 24.26
N HIS A 342 -20.75 22.28 24.47
CA HIS A 342 -21.37 22.20 25.79
C HIS A 342 -21.59 20.73 26.18
N TYR A 343 -22.54 20.45 27.10
CA TYR A 343 -22.96 19.09 27.44
C TYR A 343 -24.43 18.93 27.06
N SER A 344 -24.80 17.77 26.54
CA SER A 344 -26.20 17.42 26.25
C SER A 344 -26.88 16.71 27.41
N PHE A 345 -26.12 16.11 28.33
CA PHE A 345 -26.63 15.50 29.56
C PHE A 345 -25.66 15.70 30.73
N HIS A 346 -26.15 15.55 31.96
CA HIS A 346 -25.32 15.73 33.16
C HIS A 346 -25.82 14.87 34.32
N THR A 347 -24.97 14.00 34.88
CA THR A 347 -25.30 13.25 36.11
C THR A 347 -25.08 14.10 37.38
N VAL A 348 -25.61 13.70 38.53
CA VAL A 348 -25.12 14.24 39.81
C VAL A 348 -23.68 13.77 40.06
N ALA A 349 -23.01 14.36 41.04
CA ALA A 349 -21.75 13.85 41.56
C ALA A 349 -22.02 12.60 42.41
N GLU A 350 -21.65 11.44 41.89
CA GLU A 350 -21.93 10.14 42.51
C GLU A 350 -20.80 9.14 42.26
N GLU A 351 -20.84 8.00 42.96
CA GLU A 351 -19.93 6.89 42.66
C GLU A 351 -20.35 6.22 41.35
N HIS A 352 -19.39 6.07 40.44
CA HIS A 352 -19.56 5.37 39.17
C HIS A 352 -20.73 5.88 38.29
N PRO A 353 -20.79 7.19 37.97
CA PRO A 353 -21.83 7.72 37.10
C PRO A 353 -21.73 7.07 35.72
N TRP A 354 -22.89 6.79 35.12
CA TRP A 354 -22.96 6.08 33.85
C TRP A 354 -24.04 6.63 32.92
N TRP A 355 -23.83 6.39 31.63
CA TRP A 355 -24.80 6.59 30.56
C TRP A 355 -24.89 5.32 29.72
N MET A 356 -26.08 4.93 29.29
CA MET A 356 -26.31 3.67 28.57
C MET A 356 -27.42 3.82 27.54
N VAL A 357 -27.23 3.18 26.38
CA VAL A 357 -28.18 3.14 25.28
C VAL A 357 -28.65 1.71 24.99
N ASP A 358 -29.92 1.58 24.59
CA ASP A 358 -30.48 0.37 23.96
C ASP A 358 -30.68 0.63 22.46
N LEU A 359 -29.96 -0.11 21.63
CA LEU A 359 -30.04 -0.04 20.17
C LEU A 359 -31.34 -0.64 19.60
N GLY A 360 -32.20 -1.20 20.46
CA GLY A 360 -33.48 -1.83 20.15
C GLY A 360 -33.37 -3.30 19.76
N GLU A 361 -32.31 -3.64 19.03
CA GLU A 361 -31.97 -4.98 18.57
C GLU A 361 -30.44 -5.19 18.62
N ILE A 362 -29.99 -6.42 18.40
CA ILE A 362 -28.56 -6.72 18.30
C ILE A 362 -28.05 -6.20 16.96
N LYS A 363 -27.09 -5.27 16.99
CA LYS A 363 -26.44 -4.68 15.81
C LYS A 363 -24.94 -4.82 15.92
N PHE A 364 -24.25 -4.92 14.78
CA PHE A 364 -22.79 -4.87 14.77
C PHE A 364 -22.32 -3.42 14.88
N VAL A 365 -21.71 -3.08 16.02
CA VAL A 365 -21.16 -1.75 16.28
C VAL A 365 -19.66 -1.79 16.02
N ASN A 366 -19.17 -0.84 15.24
CA ASN A 366 -17.75 -0.66 15.00
C ASN A 366 -17.12 0.16 16.13
N VAL A 367 -17.65 1.37 16.34
CA VAL A 367 -17.04 2.37 17.22
C VAL A 367 -18.10 3.30 17.82
N MET A 368 -17.84 3.76 19.04
CA MET A 368 -18.55 4.88 19.67
C MET A 368 -17.66 6.13 19.63
N LYS A 369 -18.16 7.19 19.00
CA LYS A 369 -17.51 8.50 18.95
C LYS A 369 -18.11 9.40 20.02
N VAL A 370 -17.27 9.91 20.91
CA VAL A 370 -17.69 10.70 22.08
C VAL A 370 -17.10 12.10 21.97
N TYR A 371 -17.99 13.10 21.94
CA TYR A 371 -17.63 14.51 21.98
C TYR A 371 -17.72 15.00 23.42
N ASN A 372 -16.62 15.53 23.93
CA ASN A 372 -16.56 16.05 25.29
C ASN A 372 -16.98 17.52 25.37
N ARG A 373 -17.29 17.97 26.58
CA ARG A 373 -17.48 19.38 26.91
C ARG A 373 -16.14 20.12 26.85
N ASN A 374 -16.08 21.26 26.17
CA ASN A 374 -14.83 22.00 25.94
C ASN A 374 -14.25 22.68 27.20
N PHE A 375 -15.11 23.09 28.15
CA PHE A 375 -14.66 23.96 29.26
C PHE A 375 -14.12 23.20 30.48
N ILE A 376 -14.47 21.92 30.64
CA ILE A 376 -14.02 21.09 31.78
C ILE A 376 -13.82 19.64 31.28
N PRO A 377 -12.89 19.41 30.33
CA PRO A 377 -12.75 18.10 29.68
C PRO A 377 -12.26 17.00 30.64
N ASP A 378 -11.57 17.38 31.72
CA ASP A 378 -10.95 16.45 32.68
C ASP A 378 -11.94 15.54 33.42
N ARG A 379 -13.23 15.90 33.45
CA ARG A 379 -14.27 15.09 34.10
C ARG A 379 -14.48 13.73 33.44
N ALA A 380 -14.18 13.62 32.14
CA ALA A 380 -14.36 12.39 31.37
C ALA A 380 -13.10 11.49 31.38
N PHE A 381 -12.10 11.78 32.21
CA PHE A 381 -10.89 10.96 32.30
C PHE A 381 -11.22 9.52 32.69
N GLY A 382 -10.53 8.55 32.09
CA GLY A 382 -10.70 7.16 32.51
C GLY A 382 -12.05 6.54 32.14
N ILE A 383 -12.88 7.19 31.31
CA ILE A 383 -14.18 6.67 30.91
C ILE A 383 -14.04 5.29 30.27
N GLN A 384 -14.90 4.35 30.67
CA GLN A 384 -14.88 2.96 30.22
C GLN A 384 -16.13 2.67 29.40
N LEU A 385 -15.97 1.95 28.29
CA LEU A 385 -17.05 1.47 27.45
C LEU A 385 -17.29 -0.02 27.67
N PHE A 386 -18.51 -0.36 28.08
CA PHE A 386 -18.98 -1.74 28.17
C PHE A 386 -20.03 -2.03 27.11
N SER A 387 -20.04 -3.26 26.61
CA SER A 387 -21.11 -3.77 25.76
C SER A 387 -21.85 -4.94 26.38
N SER A 388 -23.10 -5.13 25.95
CA SER A 388 -23.92 -6.28 26.32
C SER A 388 -24.93 -6.62 25.22
N LYS A 389 -25.28 -7.90 25.10
CA LYS A 389 -26.39 -8.37 24.26
C LYS A 389 -27.72 -8.43 25.04
N ASP A 390 -27.66 -8.55 26.36
CA ASP A 390 -28.82 -8.92 27.21
C ASP A 390 -29.02 -8.03 28.44
N LYS A 391 -28.16 -7.02 28.63
CA LYS A 391 -28.12 -6.09 29.78
C LYS A 391 -27.70 -6.74 31.11
N LYS A 392 -27.32 -8.02 31.12
CA LYS A 392 -26.86 -8.76 32.31
C LYS A 392 -25.37 -9.00 32.26
N ASP A 393 -24.90 -9.57 31.15
CA ASP A 393 -23.48 -9.85 30.93
C ASP A 393 -22.82 -8.66 30.25
N TRP A 394 -21.80 -8.09 30.88
CA TRP A 394 -21.11 -6.90 30.40
C TRP A 394 -19.65 -7.21 30.11
N ILE A 395 -19.19 -6.80 28.93
CA ILE A 395 -17.81 -6.94 28.48
C ILE A 395 -17.22 -5.55 28.36
N LEU A 396 -16.05 -5.32 28.98
CA LEU A 396 -15.27 -4.10 28.76
C LEU A 396 -14.72 -4.13 27.33
N CYS A 397 -15.13 -3.17 26.50
CA CYS A 397 -14.71 -3.05 25.11
C CYS A 397 -13.45 -2.19 24.98
N ASP A 398 -13.48 -0.99 25.55
CA ASP A 398 -12.40 -0.01 25.45
C ASP A 398 -12.48 0.98 26.62
N TYR A 399 -11.43 1.77 26.83
CA TYR A 399 -11.40 2.81 27.85
C TYR A 399 -10.43 3.93 27.48
N HIS A 400 -10.73 5.14 27.95
CA HIS A 400 -9.83 6.28 27.83
C HIS A 400 -8.73 6.22 28.89
N ARG A 401 -7.48 6.53 28.52
CA ARG A 401 -6.36 6.55 29.48
C ARG A 401 -6.39 7.84 30.30
N LEU A 402 -6.05 7.75 31.58
CA LEU A 402 -6.17 8.82 32.59
C LEU A 402 -5.15 9.97 32.43
N ASP A 403 -4.42 10.05 31.32
CA ASP A 403 -3.23 10.89 31.14
C ASP A 403 -3.40 12.04 30.14
N SER A 404 -4.53 12.15 29.44
CA SER A 404 -4.78 13.25 28.49
C SER A 404 -6.26 13.62 28.37
N PRO A 405 -6.64 14.91 28.35
CA PRO A 405 -7.98 15.31 27.98
C PRO A 405 -8.28 15.08 26.51
N PHE A 406 -9.53 14.70 26.23
CA PHE A 406 -10.11 14.76 24.91
C PHE A 406 -11.20 15.84 24.88
N GLU A 407 -11.30 16.52 23.75
CA GLU A 407 -12.27 17.59 23.52
C GLU A 407 -13.31 17.14 22.48
N GLY A 408 -14.41 17.86 22.34
CA GLY A 408 -15.43 17.54 21.34
C GLY A 408 -15.27 18.35 20.05
N LEU A 409 -15.69 19.61 20.11
CA LEU A 409 -15.86 20.45 18.92
C LEU A 409 -14.58 21.19 18.49
N ASN A 410 -13.77 21.61 19.45
CA ASN A 410 -12.57 22.43 19.22
C ASN A 410 -11.27 21.61 19.21
N GLY A 411 -11.36 20.30 19.47
CA GLY A 411 -10.24 19.35 19.45
C GLY A 411 -10.65 17.99 18.89
N THR A 412 -9.97 16.91 19.30
CA THR A 412 -10.22 15.56 18.78
C THR A 412 -11.21 14.80 19.67
N PRO A 413 -12.37 14.35 19.15
CA PRO A 413 -13.31 13.51 19.89
C PRO A 413 -12.69 12.16 20.23
N LEU A 414 -13.16 11.55 21.31
CA LEU A 414 -12.72 10.22 21.71
C LEU A 414 -13.41 9.15 20.88
N PHE A 415 -12.64 8.15 20.45
CA PHE A 415 -13.15 6.97 19.74
C PHE A 415 -12.93 5.72 20.57
N LEU A 416 -14.01 5.07 20.97
CA LEU A 416 -14.00 3.84 21.78
C LEU A 416 -14.43 2.66 20.92
N GLU A 417 -13.56 1.66 20.79
CA GLU A 417 -13.80 0.48 19.96
C GLU A 417 -14.85 -0.46 20.54
N VAL A 418 -15.63 -1.09 19.66
CA VAL A 418 -16.59 -2.14 20.03
C VAL A 418 -16.39 -3.38 19.17
N TYR A 419 -16.38 -3.24 17.84
CA TYR A 419 -16.26 -4.30 16.82
C TYR A 419 -16.96 -5.62 17.19
N ASN A 420 -18.21 -5.52 17.66
CA ASN A 420 -18.95 -6.68 18.14
C ASN A 420 -20.45 -6.50 17.92
N GLU A 421 -21.18 -7.61 17.93
CA GLU A 421 -22.62 -7.63 17.98
C GLU A 421 -23.11 -7.26 19.38
N VAL A 422 -23.81 -6.14 19.50
CA VAL A 422 -24.23 -5.57 20.77
C VAL A 422 -25.65 -5.05 20.66
N ARG A 423 -26.38 -5.06 21.77
CA ARG A 423 -27.67 -4.34 21.88
C ARG A 423 -27.55 -3.15 22.82
N TYR A 424 -26.76 -3.28 23.87
CA TYR A 424 -26.55 -2.24 24.87
C TYR A 424 -25.10 -1.81 24.89
N LEU A 425 -24.89 -0.50 24.98
CA LEU A 425 -23.59 0.11 25.24
C LEU A 425 -23.71 0.98 26.49
N LYS A 426 -22.69 0.95 27.35
CA LYS A 426 -22.65 1.69 28.61
C LYS A 426 -21.30 2.37 28.79
N LEU A 427 -21.32 3.69 28.92
CA LEU A 427 -20.19 4.48 29.39
C LEU A 427 -20.26 4.63 30.90
N ILE A 428 -19.13 4.48 31.58
CA ILE A 428 -19.02 4.60 33.04
C ILE A 428 -17.71 5.27 33.44
N LEU A 429 -17.76 6.15 34.44
CA LEU A 429 -16.56 6.61 35.13
C LEU A 429 -16.20 5.62 36.24
N PRO A 430 -14.95 5.17 36.37
CA PRO A 430 -14.57 4.17 37.37
C PRO A 430 -14.37 4.76 38.78
N TYR A 431 -14.78 6.00 39.02
CA TYR A 431 -14.56 6.74 40.27
C TYR A 431 -15.71 7.73 40.55
N TYR A 432 -15.69 8.35 41.73
CA TYR A 432 -16.62 9.42 42.13
C TYR A 432 -16.50 10.66 41.22
N GLY A 433 -17.59 11.06 40.57
CA GLY A 433 -17.58 12.24 39.71
C GLY A 433 -18.95 12.52 39.07
N CYS A 434 -18.96 13.39 38.06
CA CYS A 434 -20.13 13.64 37.23
C CYS A 434 -19.78 13.28 35.78
N LEU A 435 -20.66 12.55 35.10
CA LEU A 435 -20.55 12.30 33.67
C LEU A 435 -21.36 13.36 32.90
N ASN A 436 -20.70 14.07 32.00
CA ASN A 436 -21.30 15.10 31.15
C ASN A 436 -20.59 15.13 29.79
N LEU A 437 -21.32 14.86 28.71
CA LEU A 437 -20.76 14.79 27.36
C LEU A 437 -21.59 15.65 26.41
N ASP A 438 -20.96 16.19 25.38
CA ASP A 438 -21.60 17.03 24.35
C ASP A 438 -22.48 16.18 23.44
N HIS A 439 -21.90 15.14 22.85
CA HIS A 439 -22.58 14.30 21.86
C HIS A 439 -21.97 12.90 21.82
N ILE A 440 -22.78 11.92 21.45
CA ILE A 440 -22.33 10.54 21.24
C ILE A 440 -22.88 10.09 19.88
N ASP A 441 -21.98 9.63 19.02
CA ASP A 441 -22.35 8.99 17.76
C ASP A 441 -21.94 7.51 17.79
N ILE A 442 -22.87 6.63 17.45
CA ILE A 442 -22.66 5.17 17.47
C ILE A 442 -22.68 4.68 16.04
N ILE A 443 -21.53 4.21 15.60
CA ILE A 443 -21.26 3.90 14.21
C ILE A 443 -21.23 2.37 14.08
N GLY A 444 -22.08 1.84 13.21
CA GLY A 444 -22.18 0.40 12.98
C GLY A 444 -22.81 0.06 11.62
N LYS A 445 -22.79 -1.22 11.26
CA LYS A 445 -23.38 -1.72 10.01
C LYS A 445 -24.88 -1.99 10.19
N ILE A 446 -25.69 -1.57 9.22
CA ILE A 446 -27.03 -2.14 9.04
C ILE A 446 -26.86 -3.43 8.24
N PHE A 447 -27.22 -4.57 8.81
CA PHE A 447 -27.43 -5.78 8.00
C PHE A 447 -28.83 -5.67 7.41
N SER A 448 -28.91 -5.50 6.09
CA SER A 448 -30.16 -5.61 5.32
C SER A 448 -30.54 -7.07 5.09
#